data_AF-A0A4P6VNG6-F1
#
_entry.id   AF-A0A4P6VNG6-F1
#
_cell.length_a   1.000
_cell.length_b   1.000
_cell.length_c   1.000
_cell.angle_alpha   90.00
_cell.angle_beta   90.00
_cell.angle_gamma   90.00
#
_symmetry.space_group_name_H-M   'P 1'
#
loop_
_entity.id
_entity.type
_entity.pdbx_description
1 polymer ?
#
loop_
_entity_poly.entity_id
_entity_poly.type
_entity_poly.pdbx_seq_one_letter_code
_entity_poly.pdbx_strand_id
1 'polypeptide(L)' 'MSNERRQLDKDIHFFWDDLNLAQKFSVAELQRFGYDLLFVRHIANGSLAVLCSGSKMAAIDIEGQINTEPRVTIRH' A
#
# COMPACT_ATOMS: atom_id res chain seq x y z
N MET A 1 -19.84 7.25 -22.38
CA MET A 1 -19.77 6.96 -20.94
C MET A 1 -18.35 6.51 -20.63
N SER A 2 -17.42 7.47 -20.56
CA SER A 2 -16.02 7.20 -20.29
C SER A 2 -15.89 6.90 -18.80
N ASN A 3 -15.65 5.64 -18.45
CA ASN A 3 -15.44 5.25 -17.06
C ASN A 3 -14.04 5.73 -16.65
N GLU A 4 -13.96 6.98 -16.21
CA GLU A 4 -12.74 7.62 -15.72
C GLU A 4 -12.36 7.04 -14.35
N ARG A 5 -11.88 5.79 -14.36
CA ARG A 5 -11.39 5.06 -13.17
C ARG A 5 -10.06 5.61 -12.59
N ARG A 6 -9.59 6.76 -13.08
CA ARG A 6 -8.27 7.33 -12.76
C ARG A 6 -8.28 8.38 -11.65
N GLN A 7 -9.45 8.81 -11.20
CA GLN A 7 -9.58 9.76 -10.10
C GLN A 7 -10.66 9.28 -9.14
N LEU A 8 -10.45 8.14 -8.48
CA LEU A 8 -10.93 8.11 -7.11
C LEU A 8 -9.76 8.58 -6.28
N ASP A 9 -9.93 9.76 -5.71
CA ASP A 9 -9.41 10.13 -4.40
C ASP A 9 -9.87 9.03 -3.43
N LYS A 10 -9.22 7.86 -3.48
CA LYS A 10 -9.60 6.69 -2.70
C LYS A 10 -9.15 7.01 -1.30
N ASP A 11 -10.09 7.55 -0.55
CA ASP A 11 -10.07 7.73 0.89
C ASP A 11 -9.25 6.59 1.51
N ILE A 12 -8.22 6.92 2.31
CA ILE A 12 -7.29 5.97 2.91
C ILE A 12 -8.03 4.81 3.59
N HIS A 13 -9.24 5.07 4.08
CA HIS A 13 -10.18 4.09 4.61
C HIS A 13 -10.47 2.92 3.66
N PHE A 14 -10.60 3.17 2.36
CA PHE A 14 -10.90 2.15 1.36
C PHE A 14 -9.83 1.04 1.33
N PHE A 15 -8.55 1.43 1.39
CA PHE A 15 -7.46 0.46 1.38
C PHE A 15 -7.17 -0.14 2.75
N TRP A 16 -7.53 0.56 3.83
CA TRP A 16 -7.33 0.06 5.18
C TRP A 16 -8.09 -1.25 5.45
N ASP A 17 -9.28 -1.40 4.87
CA ASP A 17 -10.10 -2.60 5.03
C ASP A 17 -9.56 -3.82 4.30
N ASP A 18 -8.71 -3.63 3.27
CA ASP A 18 -8.05 -4.71 2.53
C ASP A 18 -6.82 -5.28 3.27
N LEU A 19 -6.41 -4.65 4.38
CA LEU A 19 -5.27 -5.06 5.19
C LEU A 19 -5.67 -6.08 6.25
N ASN A 20 -4.86 -7.11 6.43
CA ASN A 20 -4.95 -7.97 7.62
C ASN A 20 -4.36 -7.28 8.86
N LEU A 21 -4.48 -7.90 10.03
CA LEU A 21 -4.01 -7.31 11.28
C LEU A 21 -2.50 -7.02 11.27
N ALA A 22 -1.67 -7.95 10.79
CA ALA A 22 -0.22 -7.78 10.73
C ALA A 22 0.15 -6.58 9.84
N GLN A 23 -0.49 -6.46 8.68
CA GLN A 23 -0.30 -5.32 7.79
C GLN A 23 -0.76 -4.01 8.41
N LYS A 24 -1.91 -3.97 9.09
CA LYS A 24 -2.39 -2.76 9.79
C LYS A 24 -1.38 -2.27 10.82
N PHE A 25 -0.76 -3.18 11.58
CA PHE A 25 0.31 -2.83 12.52
C PHE A 25 1.53 -2.22 11.80
N SER A 26 2.02 -2.88 10.76
CA SER A 26 3.20 -2.40 10.01
C SER A 26 2.94 -1.10 9.25
N VAL A 27 1.72 -0.90 8.71
CA VAL A 27 1.32 0.39 8.10
C VAL A 27 1.31 1.49 9.17
N ALA A 28 0.71 1.24 10.34
CA ALA A 28 0.68 2.22 11.43
C ALA A 28 2.10 2.58 11.92
N GLU A 29 3.04 1.63 11.92
CA GLU A 29 4.44 1.90 12.21
C GLU A 29 5.07 2.84 11.16
N LEU A 30 4.91 2.53 9.87
CA LEU A 30 5.47 3.35 8.79
C LEU A 30 4.84 4.75 8.68
N GLN A 31 3.56 4.90 9.03
CA GLN A 31 2.90 6.22 9.11
C GLN A 31 3.61 7.16 10.09
N ARG A 32 4.19 6.64 11.18
CA ARG A 32 4.98 7.44 12.13
C ARG A 32 6.27 7.98 11.53
N PHE A 33 6.75 7.37 10.45
CA PHE A 33 7.92 7.80 9.68
C PHE A 33 7.53 8.59 8.41
N GLY A 34 6.25 8.94 8.25
CA GLY A 34 5.76 9.77 7.14
C GLY A 34 5.55 8.99 5.85
N TYR A 35 5.26 7.69 5.94
CA TYR A 35 4.77 6.92 4.79
C TYR A 35 3.24 6.94 4.72
N ASP A 36 2.73 7.16 3.52
CA ASP A 36 1.30 7.11 3.21
C ASP A 36 0.97 5.81 2.47
N LEU A 37 -0.14 5.18 2.83
CA LEU A 37 -0.67 4.00 2.12
C LEU A 37 -1.23 4.44 0.77
N LEU A 38 -0.61 3.98 -0.31
CA LEU A 38 -1.02 4.33 -1.67
C LEU A 38 -2.12 3.42 -2.20
N PHE A 39 -1.92 2.11 -2.06
CA PHE A 39 -2.88 1.09 -2.49
C PHE A 39 -2.54 -0.27 -1.89
N VAL A 40 -3.51 -1.18 -1.93
CA VAL A 40 -3.31 -2.61 -1.66
C VAL A 40 -3.48 -3.38 -2.95
N ARG A 41 -2.53 -4.27 -3.24
CA ARG A 41 -2.56 -5.17 -4.39
C ARG A 41 -2.85 -6.59 -3.93
N HIS A 42 -3.93 -7.18 -4.44
CA HIS A 42 -4.13 -8.62 -4.28
C HIS A 42 -3.25 -9.39 -5.27
N ILE A 43 -2.44 -10.30 -4.73
CA ILE A 43 -1.57 -11.23 -5.44
C ILE A 43 -1.96 -12.66 -5.06
N ALA A 44 -1.39 -13.66 -5.73
CA ALA A 44 -1.72 -15.07 -5.48
C ALA A 44 -1.52 -15.49 -4.01
N ASN A 45 -0.57 -14.86 -3.30
CA ASN A 45 -0.24 -15.17 -1.90
C ASN A 45 -0.86 -14.19 -0.87
N GLY A 46 -1.95 -13.50 -1.23
CA GLY A 46 -2.64 -12.55 -0.34
C GLY A 46 -2.55 -11.10 -0.80
N SER A 47 -2.59 -10.16 0.13
CA SER A 47 -2.48 -8.73 -0.14
C SER A 47 -1.04 -8.25 0.01
N LEU A 48 -0.65 -7.29 -0.81
CA LEU A 48 0.60 -6.53 -0.72
C LEU A 48 0.23 -5.06 -0.56
N ALA A 49 0.48 -4.50 0.62
CA ALA A 49 0.29 -3.07 0.85
C ALA A 49 1.49 -2.30 0.28
N VAL A 50 1.23 -1.20 -0.44
CA VAL A 50 2.26 -0.36 -1.03
C VAL A 50 2.14 1.04 -0.45
N LEU A 51 3.24 1.56 0.09
CA LEU A 51 3.32 2.86 0.73
C LEU A 51 4.43 3.70 0.09
N CYS A 52 4.35 5.02 0.25
CA CYS A 52 5.43 5.92 -0.14
C CYS A 52 5.70 7.00 0.88
N SER A 53 6.94 7.50 0.91
CA SER A 53 7.33 8.73 1.59
C SER A 53 8.21 9.55 0.64
N GLY A 54 7.62 10.54 -0.02
CA GLY A 54 8.27 11.27 -1.10
C GLY A 54 8.69 10.35 -2.25
N SER A 55 9.99 10.21 -2.50
CA SER A 55 10.54 9.32 -3.53
C SER A 55 10.83 7.89 -3.04
N LYS A 56 10.66 7.61 -1.75
CA LYS A 56 10.89 6.29 -1.16
C LYS A 56 9.60 5.46 -1.24
N MET A 57 9.77 4.18 -1.55
CA MET A 57 8.68 3.20 -1.60
C MET A 57 8.87 2.17 -0.51
N ALA A 58 7.78 1.69 0.07
CA ALA A 58 7.77 0.53 0.93
C ALA A 58 6.67 -0.43 0.50
N ALA A 59 6.89 -1.71 0.72
CA ALA A 59 5.88 -2.75 0.53
C ALA A 59 5.78 -3.59 1.81
N ILE A 60 4.56 -4.01 2.15
CA ILE A 60 4.28 -4.87 3.29
C ILE A 60 3.53 -6.09 2.80
N ASP A 61 4.10 -7.27 3.03
CA ASP A 61 3.48 -8.53 2.63
C ASP A 61 2.38 -8.98 3.61
N ILE A 62 1.82 -10.16 3.38
CA ILE A 62 0.74 -10.71 4.19
C ILE A 62 1.17 -11.05 5.62
N GLU A 63 2.47 -11.25 5.88
CA GLU A 63 2.99 -11.52 7.23
C GLU A 63 3.30 -10.23 7.99
N GLY A 64 3.11 -9.07 7.36
CA GLY A 64 3.45 -7.77 7.93
C GLY A 64 4.93 -7.41 7.77
N GLN A 65 5.71 -8.17 7.00
CA GLN A 65 7.12 -7.88 6.79
C GLN A 65 7.27 -6.64 5.91
N ILE A 66 8.03 -5.66 6.41
CA ILE A 66 8.30 -4.40 5.70
C ILE A 66 9.53 -4.56 4.81
N ASN A 67 9.38 -4.20 3.54
CA ASN A 67 10.47 -3.99 2.59
C ASN A 67 10.50 -2.52 2.15
N THR A 68 11.49 -1.75 2.60
CA THR A 68 11.67 -0.32 2.27
C THR A 68 12.47 -0.07 0.98
N GLU A 69 12.91 -1.12 0.29
CA GLU A 69 13.52 -1.04 -1.03
C GLU A 69 12.90 -2.10 -1.95
N PRO A 70 11.57 -2.08 -2.12
CA PRO A 70 10.90 -3.12 -2.86
C PRO A 70 11.26 -2.96 -4.34
N ARG A 71 11.59 -4.07 -5.01
CA ARG A 71 11.88 -4.09 -6.46
C ARG A 71 10.57 -3.93 -7.25
N VAL A 72 9.97 -2.75 -7.18
CA VAL A 72 8.70 -2.41 -7.84
C VAL A 72 9.00 -1.53 -9.03
N THR A 73 8.70 -2.01 -10.23
CA THR A 73 8.72 -1.17 -11.43
C THR A 73 7.34 -0.54 -11.59
N ILE A 74 7.21 0.76 -11.31
CA ILE A 74 6.02 1.53 -11.68
C ILE A 74 6.03 1.66 -13.20
N ARG A 75 5.02 1.12 -13.88
CA ARG A 75 4.86 1.24 -15.34
C ARG A 75 3.86 2.37 -15.59
N HIS A 76 4.28 3.37 -16.35
CA HIS A 76 3.43 4.46 -16.85
C HIS A 76 2.47 3.97 -17.94
#